data_AF-A0A936J9F4-F1
#
_entry.id   AF-A0A936J9F4-F1
#
_cell.length_a   1.000
_cell.length_b   1.000
_cell.length_c   1.000
_cell.angle_alpha   90.00
_cell.angle_beta   90.00
_cell.angle_gamma   90.00
#
_symmetry.space_group_name_H-M   'P 1'
#
loop_
_entity.id
_entity.type
_entity.pdbx_description
1 polymer ?
#
loop_
_entity_poly.entity_id
_entity_poly.type
_entity_poly.pdbx_seq_one_letter_code
_entity_poly.pdbx_strand_id
1 'polypeptide(L)' 'MQRHRPLYQGPLTLLAGPQRIEAAWWEPDATGTAAAPAALRDYFVARSAQAGLLWIYRERLAQAGAQPGWFLHGLFA' A
#
# COMPACT_ATOMS: atom_id res chain seq x y z
N MET A 1 8.36 5.27 14.26
CA MET A 1 7.92 5.96 13.02
C MET A 1 8.77 7.21 12.80
N GLN A 2 9.71 7.21 11.85
CA GLN A 2 10.37 8.47 11.42
C GLN A 2 9.62 9.04 10.21
N ARG A 3 8.86 10.12 10.43
CA ARG A 3 8.39 11.09 9.41
C ARG A 3 7.68 10.50 8.16
N HIS A 4 6.68 9.63 8.34
CA HIS A 4 5.80 9.16 7.24
C HIS A 4 6.52 8.46 6.07
N ARG A 5 7.77 8.03 6.25
CA ARG A 5 8.53 7.31 5.22
C ARG A 5 8.36 5.80 5.39
N PRO A 6 8.18 5.04 4.29
CA PRO A 6 8.14 3.59 4.37
C PRO A 6 9.53 3.07 4.76
N LEU A 7 9.57 2.13 5.69
CA LEU A 7 10.80 1.50 6.19
C LEU A 7 10.67 -0.01 6.06
N TYR A 8 11.67 -0.65 5.46
CA TYR A 8 11.77 -2.11 5.40
C TYR A 8 13.24 -2.51 5.30
N GLN A 9 13.75 -3.10 6.40
CA GLN A 9 15.17 -3.40 6.61
C GLN A 9 16.12 -2.21 6.39
N GLY A 10 15.61 -0.97 6.48
CA GLY A 10 16.36 0.25 6.19
C GLY A 10 15.44 1.36 5.66
N PRO A 11 15.98 2.58 5.44
CA PRO A 11 15.27 3.63 4.73
C PRO A 11 15.04 3.24 3.28
N LEU A 12 13.83 3.50 2.77
CA LEU A 12 13.47 3.19 1.40
C LEU A 12 13.60 4.43 0.50
N THR A 13 14.14 4.21 -0.70
CA THR A 13 14.13 5.19 -1.79
C THR A 13 13.04 4.80 -2.78
N LEU A 14 12.06 5.68 -3.02
CA LEU A 14 11.05 5.45 -4.05
C LEU A 14 11.70 5.61 -5.44
N LEU A 15 11.52 4.60 -6.30
CA LEU A 15 12.07 4.56 -7.65
C LEU A 15 10.99 4.82 -8.72
N ALA A 16 9.76 4.34 -8.48
CA ALA A 16 8.64 4.53 -9.39
C ALA A 16 7.30 4.60 -8.65
N GLY A 17 6.29 5.20 -9.29
CA GLY A 17 4.94 5.38 -8.78
C GLY A 17 4.58 6.85 -8.48
N PRO A 18 3.34 7.13 -8.04
CA PRO A 18 2.29 6.16 -7.75
C PRO A 18 1.67 5.54 -9.01
N GLN A 19 1.54 4.22 -9.03
CA GLN A 19 0.60 3.53 -9.92
C GLN A 19 -0.70 3.28 -9.13
N ARG A 20 -1.81 3.79 -9.64
CA ARG A 20 -3.10 3.69 -8.98
C ARG A 20 -3.80 2.40 -9.39
N ILE A 21 -4.20 1.61 -8.39
CA ILE A 21 -5.05 0.44 -8.58
C ILE A 21 -6.29 0.65 -7.72
N GLU A 22 -7.42 0.70 -8.39
CA GLU A 22 -8.75 0.77 -7.78
C GLU A 22 -9.46 -0.54 -8.13
N ALA A 23 -9.70 -1.36 -7.13
CA ALA A 23 -10.31 -2.66 -7.34
C ALA A 23 -11.52 -2.79 -6.42
N ALA A 24 -12.71 -2.80 -7.03
CA ALA A 24 -13.93 -3.18 -6.34
C ALA A 24 -13.93 -4.69 -6.13
N TRP A 25 -14.26 -5.12 -4.92
CA TRP A 25 -14.51 -6.54 -4.67
C TRP A 25 -15.91 -6.89 -5.17
N TRP A 26 -16.01 -8.08 -5.76
CA TRP A 26 -17.27 -8.63 -6.23
C TRP A 26 -18.13 -9.17 -5.08
N GLU A 27 -17.51 -9.39 -3.93
CA GLU A 27 -18.19 -9.85 -2.72
C GLU A 27 -18.98 -8.71 -2.06
N PRO A 28 -20.16 -9.00 -1.51
CA PRO A 28 -20.88 -8.05 -0.70
C PRO A 28 -20.10 -7.77 0.60
N ASP A 29 -20.41 -6.64 1.22
CA ASP A 29 -19.88 -6.29 2.53
C ASP A 29 -20.31 -7.32 3.60
N ALA A 30 -19.77 -7.17 4.82
CA ALA A 30 -20.07 -8.08 5.92
C ALA A 30 -21.57 -8.19 6.27
N THR A 31 -22.40 -7.25 5.79
CA THR A 31 -23.86 -7.28 5.97
C THR A 31 -24.62 -7.95 4.82
N GLY A 32 -23.95 -8.27 3.70
CA GLY A 32 -24.59 -8.91 2.55
C GLY A 32 -25.49 -7.99 1.73
N THR A 33 -25.52 -6.69 2.05
CA THR A 33 -26.52 -5.73 1.52
C THR A 33 -25.94 -4.67 0.59
N ALA A 34 -24.63 -4.43 0.65
CA ALA A 34 -23.92 -3.54 -0.27
C ALA A 34 -22.66 -4.23 -0.81
N ALA A 35 -22.07 -3.68 -1.88
CA ALA A 35 -20.77 -4.13 -2.34
C ALA A 35 -19.68 -3.79 -1.30
N ALA A 36 -18.72 -4.68 -1.10
CA ALA A 36 -17.58 -4.38 -0.24
C ALA A 36 -16.81 -3.14 -0.74
N PRO A 37 -16.24 -2.33 0.18
CA PRO A 37 -15.52 -1.11 -0.20
C PRO A 37 -14.35 -1.45 -1.12
N ALA A 38 -14.19 -0.66 -2.19
CA ALA A 38 -13.11 -0.83 -3.14
C ALA A 38 -11.75 -0.63 -2.47
N ALA A 39 -10.79 -1.50 -2.80
CA ALA A 39 -9.39 -1.31 -2.43
C ALA A 39 -8.80 -0.18 -3.29
N LEU A 40 -8.56 0.97 -2.66
CA LEU A 40 -7.95 2.14 -3.30
C LEU A 40 -6.50 2.27 -2.84
N ARG A 41 -5.56 1.84 -3.68
CA ARG A 41 -4.13 1.74 -3.36
C ARG A 41 -3.27 2.48 -4.37
N ASP A 42 -2.26 3.17 -3.86
CA ASP A 42 -1.18 3.72 -4.67
C ASP A 42 0.07 2.85 -4.48
N TYR A 43 0.53 2.21 -5.55
CA TYR A 43 1.68 1.30 -5.56
C TYR A 43 2.96 2.01 -6.02
N PHE A 44 4.08 1.54 -5.48
CA PHE A 44 5.41 2.08 -5.75
C PHE A 44 6.43 0.96 -5.86
N VAL A 45 7.45 1.18 -6.68
CA VAL A 45 8.71 0.42 -6.58
C VAL A 45 9.64 1.20 -5.68
N ALA A 46 10.19 0.54 -4.68
CA ALA A 46 11.15 1.13 -3.75
C ALA A 46 12.42 0.28 -3.67
N ARG A 47 13.52 0.89 -3.25
CA ARG A 47 14.77 0.19 -2.97
C ARG A 47 15.16 0.32 -1.50
N SER A 48 15.47 -0.81 -0.90
CA SER A 48 16.19 -0.92 0.37
C SER A 48 17.66 -1.25 0.07
N ALA A 49 18.59 -0.68 0.84
CA ALA A 49 19.99 -1.05 0.70
C ALA A 49 20.26 -2.50 1.16
N GLN A 50 19.39 -3.03 2.03
CA GLN A 50 19.52 -4.36 2.62
C GLN A 50 18.63 -5.40 1.92
N ALA A 51 17.41 -5.03 1.54
CA ALA A 51 16.41 -5.95 0.98
C ALA A 51 16.27 -5.90 -0.55
N GLY A 52 17.01 -5.01 -1.23
CA GLY A 52 16.91 -4.86 -2.68
C GLY A 52 15.64 -4.15 -3.15
N LEU A 53 15.05 -4.59 -4.27
CA LEU A 53 13.86 -3.99 -4.86
C LEU A 53 12.58 -4.52 -4.21
N LEU A 54 11.70 -3.59 -3.85
CA LEU A 54 10.46 -3.84 -3.12
C LEU A 54 9.27 -3.28 -3.90
N TRP A 55 8.16 -4.00 -3.86
CA TRP A 55 6.86 -3.53 -4.29
C TRP A 55 6.06 -3.16 -3.04
N ILE A 56 5.76 -1.88 -2.87
CA ILE A 56 5.07 -1.35 -1.68
C ILE A 56 3.82 -0.58 -2.10
N TYR A 57 2.89 -0.38 -1.17
CA TYR A 57 1.71 0.45 -1.40
C TYR A 57 1.31 1.26 -0.17
N ARG A 58 0.51 2.30 -0.42
CA ARG A 58 -0.25 3.02 0.61
C ARG A 58 -1.73 2.97 0.27
N GLU A 59 -2.56 2.87 1.28
CA GLU A 59 -4.02 3.00 1.13
C GLU A 59 -4.37 4.49 0.98
N ARG A 60 -5.42 4.79 0.23
CA ARG A 60 -5.91 6.18 0.08
C ARG A 60 -7.02 6.52 1.07
N LEU A 61 -7.88 5.56 1.36
CA LEU A 61 -8.90 5.69 2.39
C LEU A 61 -8.28 5.22 3.71
N ALA A 62 -8.04 6.17 4.60
CA ALA A 62 -7.76 5.85 5.99
C ALA A 62 -8.97 5.15 6.60
N GLN A 63 -8.75 4.04 7.31
CA GLN A 63 -9.73 3.56 8.28
C GLN A 63 -9.96 4.69 9.30
N ALA A 64 -11.23 4.95 9.65
CA ALA A 64 -11.67 6.15 10.36
C ALA A 64 -10.72 6.53 11.53
N GLY A 65 -9.99 7.63 11.37
CA GLY A 65 -9.07 8.18 12.38
C GLY A 65 -7.59 7.82 12.25
N ALA A 66 -7.18 6.96 11.32
CA ALA A 66 -5.78 6.60 11.11
C ALA A 66 -5.12 7.40 9.96
N GLN A 67 -3.81 7.59 9.98
CA GLN A 67 -3.07 8.04 8.79
C GLN A 67 -2.88 6.84 7.85
N PRO A 68 -2.95 7.02 6.51
CA PRO A 68 -2.71 5.93 5.58
C PRO A 68 -1.29 5.37 5.75
N GLY A 69 -1.23 4.10 6.15
CA GLY A 69 0.01 3.37 6.38
C GLY A 69 0.71 2.97 5.08
N TRP A 70 1.97 2.61 5.19
CA TRP A 70 2.75 1.97 4.13
C TRP A 70 2.82 0.47 4.37
N PHE A 71 2.66 -0.30 3.31
CA PHE A 71 2.60 -1.76 3.37
C PHE A 71 3.51 -2.37 2.31
N LEU A 72 4.15 -3.49 2.65
CA LEU A 72 4.92 -4.29 1.70
C LEU A 72 3.97 -5.23 0.94
N HIS A 73 4.01 -5.19 -0.39
CA HIS A 73 3.31 -6.17 -1.23
C HIS A 73 4.20 -7.37 -1.54
N GLY A 74 5.48 -7.13 -1.85
CA GLY A 74 6.43 -8.21 -2.17
C GLY A 74 7.83 -7.70 -2.51
N LEU A 75 8.75 -8.63 -2.76
CA LEU A 75 10.10 -8.37 -3.24
C LEU A 75 10.17 -8.74 -4.73
N PHE A 76 11.01 -8.04 -5.49
CA PHE A 76 11.33 -8.43 -6.87
C PHE A 76 12.50 -9.44 -6.86
N ALA A 77 12.44 -10.46 -7.72
CA ALA A 77 13.47 -11.49 -7.89
C ALA A 77 14.43 -11.16 -9.04
#